data_AF-A0A397YT41-F1
#
_entry.id   AF-A0A397YT41-F1
#
_cell.length_a   1.000
_cell.length_b   1.000
_cell.length_c   1.000
_cell.angle_alpha   90.00
_cell.angle_beta   90.00
_cell.angle_gamma   90.00
#
_symmetry.space_group_name_H-M   'P 1'
#
loop_
_entity.id
_entity.type
_entity.pdbx_description
1 polymer ?
#
loop_
_entity_poly.entity_id
_entity_poly.type
_entity_poly.pdbx_seq_one_letter_code
_entity_poly.pdbx_strand_id
1 'polypeptide(L)' 'MKACVILMLVICAAVIVEQSEAKKDRKYLSPHIFDPCHGPNPPAGCHPPHDGPPVPANKYTRGCSKIHRCRGGA' A
#
# COMPACT_ATOMS: atom_id res chain seq x y z
N MET A 1 -37.27 30.35 27.72
CA MET A 1 -37.78 29.41 26.68
C MET A 1 -37.29 29.78 25.28
N LYS A 2 -37.70 30.91 24.69
CA LYS A 2 -37.28 31.31 23.32
C LYS A 2 -35.76 31.47 23.14
N ALA A 3 -35.09 32.15 24.08
CA ALA A 3 -33.65 32.35 24.04
C ALA A 3 -32.85 31.03 24.13
N CYS A 4 -33.33 30.06 24.91
CA CYS A 4 -32.69 28.75 25.03
C CYS A 4 -32.77 27.96 23.72
N VAL A 5 -33.91 28.02 23.03
CA VAL A 5 -34.09 27.36 21.73
C VAL A 5 -33.17 27.99 20.67
N ILE A 6 -33.06 29.32 20.65
CA ILE A 6 -32.15 30.04 19.76
C ILE A 6 -30.69 29.65 20.03
N LEU A 7 -30.29 29.58 21.31
CA LEU A 7 -28.94 29.17 21.70
C LEU A 7 -28.61 27.75 21.22
N MET A 8 -29.54 26.80 21.41
CA MET A 8 -29.36 25.42 20.94
C MET A 8 -29.24 25.33 19.42
N LEU A 9 -30.02 26.12 18.67
CA LEU A 9 -29.94 26.15 17.20
C LEU A 9 -28.58 26.68 16.70
N VAL A 10 -28.03 27.71 17.36
CA VAL A 10 -26.71 28.26 17.01
C VAL A 10 -25.60 27.23 17.24
N ILE A 11 -25.66 26.48 18.33
CA ILE A 11 -24.69 25.41 18.64
C ILE A 11 -24.76 24.29 17.60
N CYS A 12 -25.97 23.85 17.23
CA CYS A 12 -26.15 22.83 16.20
C CYS A 12 -25.59 23.26 14.84
N ALA A 13 -25.81 24.52 14.43
CA ALA A 13 -25.28 25.05 13.19
C ALA A 13 -23.74 25.08 13.18
N ALA A 14 -23.12 25.50 14.29
CA ALA A 14 -21.66 25.54 14.43
C ALA A 14 -21.03 24.14 14.31
N VAL A 15 -21.62 23.13 14.98
CA VAL A 15 -21.12 21.75 14.98
C VAL A 15 -21.20 21.10 13.59
N ILE A 16 -22.22 21.42 12.80
CA ILE A 16 -22.37 20.87 11.43
C ILE A 16 -21.31 21.45 10.49
N VAL A 17 -21.01 22.75 10.61
CA VAL A 17 -19.98 23.42 9.79
C VAL A 17 -18.61 22.82 10.05
N GLU A 18 -18.21 22.64 11.32
CA GLU A 18 -16.88 22.08 11.62
C GLU A 18 -16.70 20.62 11.17
N GLN A 19 -17.76 19.80 11.25
CA GLN A 19 -17.69 18.42 10.76
C GLN A 19 -17.59 18.33 9.23
N SER A 20 -18.09 19.33 8.50
CA SER A 20 -17.95 19.40 7.05
C SER A 20 -16.51 19.73 6.61
N GLU A 21 -15.80 20.52 7.41
CA GLU A 21 -14.39 20.87 7.22
C GLU A 21 -13.45 19.71 7.61
N ALA A 22 -13.79 18.96 8.68
CA ALA A 22 -13.04 17.79 9.14
C ALA A 22 -13.01 16.62 8.13
N LYS A 23 -13.85 16.65 7.09
CA LYS A 23 -13.91 15.61 6.05
C LYS A 23 -12.90 15.82 4.92
N LYS A 24 -12.29 17.02 4.81
CA LYS A 24 -11.38 17.38 3.72
C LYS A 24 -10.00 16.72 3.82
N ASP A 25 -9.62 16.24 5.02
CA ASP A 25 -8.29 15.66 5.29
C ASP A 25 -8.33 14.17 5.62
N ARG A 26 -9.25 13.41 5.00
CA ARG A 26 -9.05 11.96 4.97
C ARG A 26 -7.82 11.67 4.13
N LYS A 27 -6.68 11.44 4.78
CA LYS A 27 -5.48 10.84 4.19
C LYS A 27 -5.80 9.42 3.75
N TYR A 28 -6.48 9.29 2.62
CA TYR A 28 -6.59 8.02 1.94
C TYR A 28 -5.19 7.61 1.51
N LEU A 29 -4.82 6.37 1.82
CA LEU A 29 -3.61 5.78 1.27
C LEU A 29 -3.75 5.81 -0.25
N SER A 30 -2.72 6.31 -0.93
CA SER A 30 -2.67 6.33 -2.39
C SER A 30 -2.96 4.92 -2.93
N PRO A 31 -3.79 4.77 -3.98
CA PRO A 31 -4.18 3.46 -4.51
C PRO A 31 -3.01 2.52 -4.80
N HIS A 32 -1.84 3.07 -5.16
CA HIS A 32 -0.61 2.32 -5.42
C HIS A 32 -0.06 1.55 -4.21
N ILE A 33 -0.46 1.87 -2.98
CA ILE A 33 -0.03 1.12 -1.78
C ILE A 33 -0.67 -0.27 -1.73
N PHE A 34 -1.80 -0.45 -2.41
CA PHE A 34 -2.46 -1.74 -2.53
C PHE A 34 -1.93 -2.59 -3.68
N ASP A 35 -0.99 -2.08 -4.49
CA ASP A 35 -0.39 -2.85 -5.56
C ASP A 35 0.63 -3.84 -4.99
N PRO A 36 0.36 -5.16 -5.05
CA PRO A 36 1.27 -6.18 -4.54
C PRO A 36 2.63 -6.18 -5.26
N CYS A 37 2.69 -5.64 -6.48
CA CYS A 37 3.91 -5.56 -7.28
C CYS A 37 4.89 -4.50 -6.79
N HIS A 38 4.45 -3.53 -5.99
CA HIS A 38 5.31 -2.48 -5.41
C HIS A 38 5.91 -2.88 -4.06
N GLY A 39 5.62 -4.07 -3.56
CA GLY A 39 6.17 -4.58 -2.30
C GLY A 39 7.63 -5.03 -2.42
N PRO A 40 8.34 -5.16 -1.29
CA PRO A 40 9.73 -5.64 -1.27
C PRO A 40 9.90 -7.09 -1.76
N ASN A 41 8.82 -7.88 -1.78
CA ASN A 41 8.81 -9.25 -2.27
C ASN A 41 7.57 -9.46 -3.16
N PRO A 42 7.58 -8.95 -4.41
CA PRO A 42 6.42 -8.98 -5.27
C PRO A 42 6.11 -10.41 -5.73
N PRO A 43 4.82 -10.76 -5.94
CA PRO A 43 4.43 -12.08 -6.42
C PRO A 43 4.95 -12.36 -7.85
N ALA A 44 4.97 -13.64 -8.22
CA ALA A 44 5.34 -14.05 -9.57
C ALA A 44 4.42 -13.38 -10.60
N GLY A 45 4.99 -12.83 -11.68
CA GLY A 45 4.24 -12.10 -12.72
C GLY A 45 4.24 -10.58 -12.56
N CYS A 46 4.70 -10.04 -11.43
CA CYS A 46 4.91 -8.60 -11.24
C CYS A 46 6.18 -8.07 -11.92
N HIS A 47 7.08 -8.97 -12.32
CA HIS A 47 8.25 -8.57 -13.09
C HIS A 47 7.79 -8.15 -14.49
N PRO A 48 8.17 -6.95 -14.97
CA PRO A 48 7.93 -6.61 -16.36
C PRO A 48 8.55 -7.70 -17.24
N PRO A 49 7.94 -8.03 -18.39
CA PRO A 49 8.54 -8.94 -19.34
C PRO A 49 9.93 -8.40 -19.67
N HIS A 50 10.94 -9.07 -19.14
CA HIS A 50 12.32 -8.73 -19.43
C HIS A 50 12.66 -9.50 -20.69
N ASP A 51 12.93 -8.77 -21.78
CA ASP A 51 13.48 -9.36 -23.00
C ASP A 51 14.94 -9.73 -22.74
N GLY A 52 15.16 -10.83 -22.02
CA GLY A 52 16.50 -11.28 -21.68
C GLY A 52 16.51 -12.53 -20.80
N PRO A 53 17.67 -13.21 -20.71
CA PRO A 53 17.83 -14.36 -19.84
C PRO A 53 17.67 -13.95 -18.37
N PRO A 54 17.15 -14.85 -17.50
CA PRO A 54 17.05 -14.60 -16.07
C PRO A 54 18.38 -14.16 -15.47
N VAL A 55 18.38 -13.04 -14.74
CA VAL A 55 19.56 -12.56 -14.02
C VAL A 55 19.59 -13.12 -12.59
N PRO A 56 20.78 -13.44 -12.06
CA PRO A 56 20.91 -13.89 -10.68
C PRO A 56 20.41 -12.83 -9.69
N ALA A 57 19.68 -13.25 -8.66
CA ALA A 57 19.20 -12.36 -7.60
C ALA A 57 20.32 -11.80 -6.71
N ASN A 58 21.52 -12.37 -6.78
CA ASN A 58 22.66 -12.08 -5.92
C ASN A 58 23.98 -12.08 -6.71
N LYS A 59 24.95 -11.28 -6.25
CA LYS A 59 26.29 -11.18 -6.88
C LYS A 59 27.15 -12.44 -6.71
N TYR A 60 26.82 -13.29 -5.72
CA TYR A 60 27.57 -14.50 -5.43
C TYR A 60 26.91 -15.71 -6.08
N THR A 61 27.73 -16.59 -6.67
CA THR A 61 27.26 -17.86 -7.22
C THR A 61 27.16 -18.89 -6.11
N ARG A 62 25.93 -19.28 -5.76
CA ARG A 62 25.72 -20.53 -5.01
C ARG A 62 26.02 -21.65 -5.99
N GLY A 63 27.24 -22.20 -5.95
CA GLY A 63 27.58 -23.38 -6.74
C GLY A 63 26.53 -24.48 -6.59
N CYS A 64 26.42 -25.37 -7.57
CA CYS A 64 25.45 -26.45 -7.48
C CYS A 64 25.93 -27.54 -6.52
N SER A 65 25.15 -27.84 -5.48
CA SER A 65 25.34 -28.99 -4.61
C SER A 65 24.08 -29.87 -4.62
N LYS A 66 24.19 -31.13 -4.17
CA LYS A 66 23.03 -32.03 -4.04
C LYS A 66 21.90 -31.43 -3.21
N ILE A 67 22.22 -30.61 -2.19
CA ILE A 67 21.24 -29.92 -1.35
C ILE A 67 20.40 -28.95 -2.19
N HIS A 68 21.00 -28.33 -3.20
CA HIS A 68 20.32 -27.39 -4.11
C HIS A 68 19.61 -28.08 -5.29
N ARG A 69 19.59 -29.42 -5.31
CA ARG A 69 18.81 -30.27 -6.25
C ARG A 69 19.00 -29.97 -7.74
N CYS A 70 20.15 -29.43 -8.16
CA CYS A 70 20.38 -29.22 -9.58
C CYS A 70 20.66 -30.55 -10.29
N ARG A 71 20.13 -30.68 -11.51
CA ARG A 71 20.30 -31.89 -12.34
C ARG A 71 21.77 -32.03 -12.74
N GLY A 72 22.42 -33.08 -12.25
CA GLY A 72 23.82 -33.41 -12.59
C GLY A 72 24.89 -32.85 -11.64
N GLY A 73 24.55 -32.47 -10.41
CA GLY A 73 25.54 -32.07 -9.42
C GLY A 73 26.59 -33.16 -9.14
N ALA A 74 27.85 -32.75 -9.03
CA ALA A 74 29.01 -33.59 -8.69
C ALA A 74 28.83 -34.35 -7.36
#